data_AF-A0A353RLG5-F1
#
_entry.id   AF-A0A353RLG5-F1
#
_cell.length_a   1.000
_cell.length_b   1.000
_cell.length_c   1.000
_cell.angle_alpha   90.00
_cell.angle_beta   90.00
_cell.angle_gamma   90.00
#
_symmetry.space_group_name_H-M   'P 1'
#
loop_
_entity.id
_entity.type
_entity.pdbx_description
1 polymer ?
#
loop_
_entity_poly.entity_id
_entity_poly.type
_entity_poly.pdbx_seq_one_letter_code
_entity_poly.pdbx_strand_id
1 'polypeptide(L)'
;MRRLFVIFHFFAAVFLSFSQNPQIERLQKQQQVLQEEIKNTNKLYLNVKKQTSTILDRINLINKQIAARKELIDAQQAEIRALQQEESRLEAEITRLNKELKKKQDNYANAVQGMLKHNVNQNKLFFILSGKSLGESLRRMQYLREYSKWQKSQGEEIKRQNAAIAIRKEELAKARDDKEKALLAIQSEQQRLRNEEKTKQSEMTAVRGQQQQLQKALKEKQQQANQLNAQIEKLIAEEVARQEREAEARRLAAEAERRRKADELAAKSPRETGSSKTNKETTSSSAEKESSRVTSAAPRIEADKSTASSETFKLSNNFASNKGKLPMPVTGTASIVGNFGAKKHNEWNVTTNSNGIDIQAQKGASIRSVFDGEVSKVFSFPGSNTCVIVRHGEYYTFYANIYDLFVKQGDKVKTGQSLGRIFTDPDTNISAMHFQLWQKTTKLNPAPWLSR
;
A
#
# COMPACT_ATOMS: atom_id res chain seq x y z
N MET A 1 29.76 -52.21 -68.67
CA MET A 1 29.80 -50.84 -68.12
C MET A 1 28.77 -50.71 -67.01
N ARG A 2 29.21 -50.33 -65.80
CA ARG A 2 28.46 -49.80 -64.62
C ARG A 2 27.41 -50.74 -63.96
N ARG A 3 27.54 -51.29 -62.73
CA ARG A 3 27.73 -50.70 -61.35
C ARG A 3 26.68 -49.61 -61.07
N LEU A 4 25.87 -49.57 -59.99
CA LEU A 4 26.04 -49.98 -58.59
C LEU A 4 24.68 -49.75 -57.81
N PHE A 5 24.33 -50.67 -56.87
CA PHE A 5 23.54 -50.57 -55.60
C PHE A 5 22.08 -50.03 -55.57
N VAL A 6 21.01 -50.65 -55.02
CA VAL A 6 20.76 -51.66 -53.95
C VAL A 6 20.82 -51.11 -52.50
N ILE A 7 19.62 -50.80 -51.95
CA ILE A 7 19.09 -51.19 -50.62
C ILE A 7 19.18 -50.25 -49.38
N PHE A 8 18.10 -50.33 -48.56
CA PHE A 8 17.82 -49.85 -47.17
C PHE A 8 17.28 -48.41 -47.03
N HIS A 9 15.96 -48.16 -47.00
CA HIS A 9 14.97 -48.41 -45.93
C HIS A 9 15.41 -48.00 -44.51
N PHE A 10 14.54 -47.21 -43.87
CA PHE A 10 14.39 -47.04 -42.41
C PHE A 10 15.24 -45.96 -41.70
N PHE A 11 14.83 -44.69 -41.81
CA PHE A 11 15.01 -43.71 -40.71
C PHE A 11 13.84 -42.70 -40.68
N ALA A 12 12.63 -43.24 -40.70
CA ALA A 12 11.46 -42.55 -40.18
C ALA A 12 11.39 -42.82 -38.65
N ALA A 13 10.98 -41.81 -37.89
CA ALA A 13 10.56 -41.86 -36.49
C ALA A 13 11.65 -41.92 -35.39
N VAL A 14 12.27 -40.76 -35.09
CA VAL A 14 12.52 -40.34 -33.68
C VAL A 14 12.35 -38.80 -33.58
N PHE A 15 11.18 -38.29 -33.96
CA PHE A 15 10.67 -37.08 -33.29
C PHE A 15 9.92 -37.58 -32.06
N LEU A 16 10.66 -37.79 -30.98
CA LEU A 16 10.05 -38.02 -29.67
C LEU A 16 9.22 -36.79 -29.34
N SER A 17 7.92 -37.03 -29.23
CA SER A 17 6.91 -36.07 -28.84
C SER A 17 7.36 -35.32 -27.58
N PHE A 18 7.56 -34.00 -27.72
CA PHE A 18 7.57 -33.11 -26.57
C PHE A 18 6.16 -33.11 -26.00
N SER A 19 5.91 -33.92 -24.97
CA SER A 19 4.70 -33.76 -24.15
C SER A 19 4.93 -32.56 -23.22
N GLN A 20 4.60 -31.35 -23.71
CA GLN A 20 4.21 -30.26 -22.83
C GLN A 20 2.98 -30.74 -22.06
N ASN A 21 3.05 -30.74 -20.73
CA ASN A 21 1.92 -31.13 -19.90
C ASN A 21 0.86 -30.01 -19.96
N PRO A 22 -0.32 -30.23 -20.59
CA PRO A 22 -1.34 -29.20 -20.77
C PRO A 22 -1.92 -28.66 -19.45
N GLN A 23 -1.69 -29.36 -18.32
CA GLN A 23 -2.11 -28.87 -17.00
C GLN A 23 -1.26 -27.71 -16.49
N ILE A 24 0.06 -27.72 -16.74
CA ILE A 24 0.97 -26.67 -16.25
C ILE A 24 0.68 -25.34 -16.95
N GLU A 25 0.46 -25.38 -18.26
CA GLU A 25 0.13 -24.19 -19.06
C GLU A 25 -1.19 -23.54 -18.59
N ARG A 26 -2.22 -24.34 -18.29
CA ARG A 26 -3.50 -23.83 -17.76
C ARG A 26 -3.33 -23.12 -16.43
N LEU A 27 -2.57 -23.71 -15.50
CA LEU A 27 -2.33 -23.13 -14.18
C LEU A 27 -1.52 -21.82 -14.27
N GLN A 28 -0.57 -21.74 -15.20
CA GLN A 28 0.20 -20.52 -15.45
C GLN A 28 -0.66 -19.40 -16.05
N LYS A 29 -1.56 -19.72 -16.99
CA LYS A 29 -2.51 -18.74 -17.51
C LYS A 29 -3.45 -18.22 -16.41
N GLN A 30 -3.91 -19.11 -15.53
CA GLN A 30 -4.68 -18.71 -14.34
C GLN A 30 -3.89 -17.79 -13.41
N GLN A 31 -2.58 -18.03 -13.26
CA GLN A 31 -1.71 -17.19 -12.43
C GLN A 31 -1.60 -15.76 -12.98
N GLN A 32 -1.41 -15.59 -14.29
CA GLN A 32 -1.34 -14.27 -14.92
C GLN A 32 -2.64 -13.47 -14.75
N VAL A 33 -3.78 -14.13 -15.01
CA VAL A 33 -5.10 -13.50 -14.82
C VAL A 33 -5.28 -13.08 -13.36
N LEU A 34 -4.94 -13.95 -12.42
CA LEU A 34 -5.06 -13.66 -11.00
C LEU A 34 -4.13 -12.53 -10.53
N GLN A 35 -2.92 -12.42 -11.09
CA GLN A 35 -2.00 -11.30 -10.82
C GLN A 35 -2.54 -9.96 -11.34
N GLU A 36 -3.04 -9.91 -12.57
CA GLU A 36 -3.67 -8.71 -13.12
C GLU A 36 -4.92 -8.31 -12.32
N GLU A 37 -5.71 -9.28 -11.88
CA GLU A 37 -6.84 -9.03 -11.00
C GLU A 37 -6.43 -8.45 -9.63
N ILE A 38 -5.36 -8.96 -9.02
CA ILE A 38 -4.82 -8.42 -7.75
C ILE A 38 -4.37 -6.98 -7.95
N LYS A 39 -3.63 -6.70 -9.02
CA LYS A 39 -3.16 -5.36 -9.38
C LYS A 39 -4.34 -4.39 -9.55
N ASN A 40 -5.33 -4.75 -10.35
CA ASN A 40 -6.52 -3.92 -10.59
C ASN A 40 -7.33 -3.70 -9.31
N THR A 41 -7.57 -4.75 -8.53
CA THR A 41 -8.29 -4.66 -7.24
C THR A 41 -7.53 -3.75 -6.27
N ASN A 42 -6.20 -3.81 -6.27
CA ASN A 42 -5.37 -2.98 -5.41
C ASN A 42 -5.37 -1.51 -5.84
N LYS A 43 -5.37 -1.21 -7.15
CA LYS A 43 -5.58 0.16 -7.67
C LYS A 43 -6.89 0.74 -7.12
N LEU A 44 -7.96 -0.05 -7.21
CA LEU A 44 -9.27 0.36 -6.74
C LEU A 44 -9.29 0.58 -5.23
N TYR A 45 -8.66 -0.32 -4.46
CA TYR A 45 -8.51 -0.16 -3.01
C TYR A 45 -7.76 1.13 -2.63
N LEU A 46 -6.67 1.47 -3.32
CA LEU A 46 -5.91 2.70 -3.07
C LEU A 46 -6.74 3.95 -3.40
N ASN A 47 -7.48 3.94 -4.51
CA ASN A 47 -8.38 5.02 -4.88
C ASN A 47 -9.49 5.22 -3.84
N VAL A 48 -10.15 4.13 -3.42
CA VAL A 48 -11.18 4.16 -2.38
C VAL A 48 -10.60 4.66 -1.06
N LYS A 49 -9.41 4.18 -0.66
CA LYS A 49 -8.71 4.65 0.56
C LYS A 49 -8.41 6.15 0.50
N LYS A 50 -8.00 6.68 -0.66
CA LYS A 50 -7.79 8.12 -0.86
C LYS A 50 -9.09 8.90 -0.72
N GLN A 51 -10.17 8.42 -1.35
CA GLN A 51 -11.51 9.02 -1.21
C GLN A 51 -11.99 9.01 0.24
N THR A 52 -11.77 7.93 0.98
CA THR A 52 -12.07 7.84 2.42
C THR A 52 -11.37 8.94 3.21
N SER A 53 -10.08 9.20 2.94
CA SER A 53 -9.34 10.30 3.58
C SER A 53 -9.95 11.65 3.24
N THR A 54 -10.22 11.92 1.95
CA THR A 54 -10.82 13.19 1.53
C THR A 54 -12.20 13.44 2.16
N ILE A 55 -13.04 12.39 2.26
CA ILE A 55 -14.34 12.48 2.92
C ILE A 55 -14.16 12.79 4.42
N LEU A 56 -13.23 12.11 5.09
CA LEU A 56 -12.94 12.35 6.51
C LEU A 56 -12.44 13.77 6.76
N ASP A 57 -11.53 14.27 5.92
CA ASP A 57 -11.03 15.65 6.00
C ASP A 57 -12.17 16.66 5.80
N ARG A 58 -13.09 16.38 4.87
CA ARG A 58 -14.28 17.21 4.63
C ARG A 58 -15.22 17.21 5.84
N ILE A 59 -15.48 16.06 6.45
CA ILE A 59 -16.29 15.95 7.68
C ILE A 59 -15.65 16.78 8.80
N ASN A 60 -14.34 16.64 9.01
CA ASN A 60 -13.62 17.40 10.03
C ASN A 60 -13.69 18.91 9.79
N LEU A 61 -13.58 19.35 8.53
CA LEU A 61 -13.73 20.75 8.16
C LEU A 61 -15.15 21.26 8.45
N ILE A 62 -16.18 20.50 8.08
CA ILE A 62 -17.59 20.84 8.35
C ILE A 62 -17.82 20.95 9.86
N ASN A 63 -17.28 20.02 10.66
CA ASN A 63 -17.40 20.06 12.11
C ASN A 63 -16.74 21.30 12.73
N LYS A 64 -15.56 21.70 12.22
CA LYS A 64 -14.93 22.97 12.62
C LYS A 64 -15.80 24.18 12.27
N GLN A 65 -16.41 24.19 11.07
CA GLN A 65 -17.32 25.26 10.66
C GLN A 65 -18.59 25.30 11.52
N ILE A 66 -19.17 24.15 11.86
CA ILE A 66 -20.34 24.05 12.75
C ILE A 66 -20.00 24.58 14.15
N ALA A 67 -18.82 24.24 14.69
CA ALA A 67 -18.36 24.71 15.99
C ALA A 67 -18.14 26.23 16.00
N ALA A 68 -17.42 26.78 15.02
CA ALA A 68 -17.21 28.22 14.91
C ALA A 68 -18.53 28.99 14.76
N ARG A 69 -19.50 28.45 14.00
CA ARG A 69 -20.83 29.05 13.89
C ARG A 69 -21.63 28.97 15.20
N LYS A 70 -21.47 27.88 15.96
CA LYS A 70 -22.10 27.76 17.28
C LYS A 70 -21.57 28.85 18.23
N GLU A 71 -20.26 29.07 18.27
CA GLU A 71 -19.66 30.16 19.06
C GLU A 71 -20.17 31.54 18.63
N LEU A 72 -20.28 31.78 17.32
CA LEU A 72 -20.84 33.02 16.79
C LEU A 72 -22.31 33.22 17.18
N ILE A 73 -23.12 32.15 17.11
CA ILE A 73 -24.52 32.17 17.55
C ILE A 73 -24.60 32.52 19.04
N ASP A 74 -23.80 31.86 19.87
CA ASP A 74 -23.81 32.06 21.32
C ASP A 74 -23.39 33.51 21.66
N ALA A 75 -22.41 34.07 20.94
CA ALA A 75 -21.98 35.47 21.06
C ALA A 75 -23.08 36.46 20.63
N GLN A 76 -23.72 36.25 19.47
CA GLN A 76 -24.82 37.11 19.00
C GLN A 76 -26.01 37.07 19.96
N GLN A 77 -26.35 35.90 20.51
CA GLN A 77 -27.40 35.77 21.51
C GLN A 77 -27.07 36.52 22.80
N ALA A 78 -25.80 36.51 23.23
CA ALA A 78 -25.36 37.29 24.39
C ALA A 78 -25.48 38.80 24.13
N GLU A 79 -25.10 39.28 22.94
CA GLU A 79 -25.27 40.68 22.55
C GLU A 79 -26.75 41.10 22.49
N ILE A 80 -27.62 40.28 21.90
CA ILE A 80 -29.07 40.54 21.87
C ILE A 80 -29.62 40.67 23.30
N ARG A 81 -29.24 39.77 24.22
CA ARG A 81 -29.63 39.87 25.63
C ARG A 81 -29.14 41.15 26.30
N ALA A 82 -27.91 41.58 26.01
CA ALA A 82 -27.35 42.82 26.54
C ALA A 82 -28.12 44.05 26.03
N LEU A 83 -28.48 44.08 24.74
CA LEU A 83 -29.31 45.14 24.16
C LEU A 83 -30.69 45.19 24.81
N GLN A 84 -31.35 44.03 24.99
CA GLN A 84 -32.65 43.93 25.66
C GLN A 84 -32.60 44.44 27.11
N GLN A 85 -31.51 44.15 27.83
CA GLN A 85 -31.31 44.63 29.20
C GLN A 85 -31.13 46.14 29.25
N GLU A 86 -30.37 46.73 28.32
CA GLU A 86 -30.19 48.18 28.24
C GLU A 86 -31.50 48.88 27.84
N GLU A 87 -32.25 48.35 26.87
CA GLU A 87 -33.59 48.84 26.52
C GLU A 87 -34.53 48.85 27.74
N SER A 88 -34.51 47.78 28.54
CA SER A 88 -35.32 47.67 29.76
C SER A 88 -34.89 48.69 30.84
N ARG A 89 -33.58 48.96 30.94
CA ARG A 89 -33.04 49.99 31.85
C ARG A 89 -33.47 51.40 31.43
N LEU A 90 -33.39 51.71 30.14
CA LEU A 90 -33.83 52.99 29.59
C LEU A 90 -35.35 53.20 29.79
N GLU A 91 -36.16 52.14 29.66
CA GLU A 91 -37.60 52.21 29.93
C GLU A 91 -37.90 52.50 31.42
N ALA A 92 -37.15 51.87 32.33
CA ALA A 92 -37.27 52.14 33.75
C ALA A 92 -36.87 53.60 34.09
N GLU A 93 -35.86 54.13 33.41
CA GLU A 93 -35.42 55.53 33.56
C GLU A 93 -36.47 56.53 33.07
N ILE A 94 -37.06 56.30 31.89
CA ILE A 94 -38.19 57.10 31.38
C ILE A 94 -39.34 57.10 32.40
N THR A 95 -39.68 55.93 32.95
CA THR A 95 -40.74 55.78 33.94
C THR A 95 -40.43 56.58 35.22
N ARG A 96 -39.18 56.53 35.69
CA ARG A 96 -38.71 57.28 36.85
C ARG A 96 -38.80 58.79 36.62
N LEU A 97 -38.26 59.28 35.50
CA LEU A 97 -38.26 60.70 35.14
C LEU A 97 -39.69 61.24 34.97
N ASN A 98 -40.60 60.46 34.38
CA ASN A 98 -42.00 60.82 34.29
C ASN A 98 -42.67 60.94 35.67
N LYS A 99 -42.36 60.04 36.60
CA LYS A 99 -42.84 60.10 37.99
C LYS A 99 -42.28 61.33 38.73
N GLU A 100 -41.01 61.67 38.52
CA GLU A 100 -40.40 62.88 39.07
C GLU A 100 -41.02 64.15 38.51
N LEU A 101 -41.25 64.22 37.20
CA LEU A 101 -41.93 65.33 36.55
C LEU A 101 -43.33 65.53 37.14
N LYS A 102 -44.09 64.44 37.30
CA LYS A 102 -45.42 64.49 37.92
C LYS A 102 -45.35 64.98 39.36
N LYS A 103 -44.41 64.50 40.16
CA LYS A 103 -44.20 64.98 41.54
C LYS A 103 -43.84 66.47 41.59
N LYS A 104 -42.99 66.96 40.69
CA LYS A 104 -42.65 68.40 40.59
C LYS A 104 -43.89 69.24 40.21
N GLN A 105 -44.71 68.76 39.28
CA GLN A 105 -45.98 69.40 38.90
C GLN A 105 -46.96 69.47 40.08
N ASP A 106 -47.14 68.36 40.80
CA ASP A 106 -48.06 68.28 41.95
C ASP A 106 -47.57 69.16 43.10
N ASN A 107 -46.27 69.16 43.40
CA ASN A 107 -45.66 70.04 44.41
C ASN A 107 -45.84 71.53 44.05
N TYR A 108 -45.66 71.89 42.78
CA TYR A 108 -45.91 73.26 42.32
C TYR A 108 -47.38 73.64 42.46
N ALA A 109 -48.30 72.77 42.05
CA ALA A 109 -49.74 72.98 42.20
C ALA A 109 -50.12 73.16 43.68
N ASN A 110 -49.62 72.30 44.57
CA ASN A 110 -49.85 72.38 46.02
C ASN A 110 -49.27 73.66 46.62
N ALA A 111 -48.06 74.06 46.23
CA ALA A 111 -47.43 75.30 46.70
C ALA A 111 -48.27 76.54 46.29
N VAL A 112 -48.71 76.59 45.03
CA VAL A 112 -49.58 77.67 44.53
C VAL A 112 -50.93 77.66 45.25
N GLN A 113 -51.55 76.50 45.43
CA GLN A 113 -52.83 76.39 46.15
C GLN A 113 -52.70 76.79 47.62
N GLY A 114 -51.65 76.38 48.31
CA GLY A 114 -51.38 76.76 49.71
C GLY A 114 -51.21 78.27 49.87
N MET A 115 -50.48 78.91 48.94
CA MET A 115 -50.34 80.37 48.90
C MET A 115 -51.69 81.08 48.66
N LEU A 116 -52.57 80.49 47.85
CA LEU A 116 -53.90 81.04 47.55
C LEU A 116 -54.94 80.79 48.65
N LYS A 117 -54.78 79.74 49.48
CA LYS A 117 -55.73 79.40 50.56
C LYS A 117 -55.61 80.30 51.79
N HIS A 118 -54.44 80.85 52.07
CA HIS A 118 -54.22 81.64 53.29
C HIS A 118 -54.68 83.11 53.22
N ASN A 119 -55.16 83.61 52.07
CA ASN A 119 -55.76 84.95 51.95
C ASN A 119 -56.79 84.97 50.80
N VAL A 120 -58.03 84.60 51.13
CA VAL A 120 -59.30 84.84 50.41
C VAL A 120 -59.23 84.83 48.86
N ASN A 121 -59.70 83.72 48.28
CA ASN A 121 -60.13 83.52 46.89
C ASN A 121 -59.14 83.83 45.74
N GLN A 122 -58.47 82.76 45.30
CA GLN A 122 -58.07 82.39 43.92
C GLN A 122 -57.23 83.34 43.06
N ASN A 123 -56.99 84.59 43.44
CA ASN A 123 -56.27 85.55 42.62
C ASN A 123 -54.80 85.69 43.02
N LYS A 124 -53.89 85.27 42.12
CA LYS A 124 -52.43 85.44 42.23
C LYS A 124 -52.04 86.90 42.55
N LEU A 125 -52.83 87.85 42.04
CA LEU A 125 -52.66 89.28 42.31
C LEU A 125 -52.92 89.64 43.78
N PHE A 126 -53.92 89.04 44.42
CA PHE A 126 -54.28 89.33 45.81
C PHE A 126 -53.18 88.88 46.80
N PHE A 127 -52.52 87.74 46.55
CA PHE A 127 -51.36 87.30 47.32
C PHE A 127 -50.15 88.24 47.19
N ILE A 128 -49.90 88.73 45.97
CA ILE A 128 -48.81 89.67 45.69
C ILE A 128 -49.11 91.00 46.38
N LEU A 129 -50.35 91.49 46.31
CA LEU A 129 -50.77 92.78 46.87
C LEU A 129 -51.02 92.77 48.39
N SER A 130 -51.13 91.60 49.03
CA SER A 130 -51.29 91.45 50.50
C SER A 130 -49.98 91.54 51.30
N GLY A 131 -48.94 92.17 50.76
CA GLY A 131 -47.70 92.45 51.49
C GLY A 131 -47.92 93.55 52.53
N LYS A 132 -47.18 93.54 53.65
CA LYS A 132 -47.24 94.61 54.66
C LYS A 132 -46.69 95.95 54.14
N SER A 133 -45.95 95.92 53.02
CA SER A 133 -45.44 97.09 52.30
C SER A 133 -45.28 96.81 50.80
N LEU A 134 -45.22 97.87 49.98
CA LEU A 134 -44.98 97.77 48.53
C LEU A 134 -43.70 96.97 48.20
N GLY A 135 -42.64 97.13 49.00
CA GLY A 135 -41.39 96.37 48.84
C GLY A 135 -41.54 94.87 49.13
N GLU A 136 -42.40 94.48 50.09
CA GLU A 136 -42.72 93.08 50.34
C GLU A 136 -43.51 92.46 49.19
N SER A 137 -44.50 93.17 48.67
CA SER A 137 -45.28 92.78 47.49
C SER A 137 -44.40 92.56 46.25
N LEU A 138 -43.47 93.47 45.99
CA LEU A 138 -42.53 93.34 44.87
C LEU A 138 -41.62 92.11 45.01
N ARG A 139 -41.10 91.84 46.22
CA ARG A 139 -40.30 90.64 46.52
C ARG A 139 -41.10 89.35 46.33
N ARG A 140 -42.36 89.29 46.78
CA ARG A 140 -43.25 88.13 46.55
C ARG A 140 -43.52 87.90 45.06
N MET A 141 -43.74 88.97 44.29
CA MET A 141 -43.90 88.90 42.83
C MET A 141 -42.65 88.34 42.15
N GLN A 142 -41.48 88.87 42.50
CA GLN A 142 -40.20 88.42 41.95
C GLN A 142 -39.93 86.95 42.30
N TYR A 143 -40.14 86.55 43.56
CA TYR A 143 -39.97 85.17 43.99
C TYR A 143 -40.89 84.21 43.23
N LEU A 144 -42.18 84.52 43.09
CA LEU A 144 -43.12 83.69 42.32
C LEU A 144 -42.70 83.56 40.85
N ARG A 145 -42.20 84.65 40.26
CA ARG A 145 -41.73 84.65 38.87
C ARG A 145 -40.49 83.77 38.72
N GLU A 146 -39.49 83.92 39.58
CA GLU A 146 -38.27 83.13 39.52
C GLU A 146 -38.50 81.66 39.88
N TYR A 147 -39.35 81.37 40.86
CA TYR A 147 -39.73 79.99 41.20
C TYR A 147 -40.49 79.29 40.07
N SER A 148 -41.44 79.97 39.43
CA SER A 148 -42.18 79.44 38.29
C SER A 148 -41.28 79.20 37.07
N LYS A 149 -40.38 80.14 36.77
CA LYS A 149 -39.34 79.96 35.74
C LYS A 149 -38.44 78.77 36.04
N TRP A 150 -37.96 78.65 37.28
CA TRP A 150 -37.12 77.53 37.71
C TRP A 150 -37.86 76.19 37.54
N GLN A 151 -39.08 76.06 38.05
CA GLN A 151 -39.90 74.84 37.87
C GLN A 151 -40.15 74.51 36.38
N LYS A 152 -40.44 75.52 35.55
CA LYS A 152 -40.58 75.34 34.11
C LYS A 152 -39.29 74.81 33.48
N SER A 153 -38.14 75.39 33.80
CA SER A 153 -36.83 74.95 33.29
C SER A 153 -36.51 73.50 33.69
N GLN A 154 -36.84 73.12 34.93
CA GLN A 154 -36.66 71.76 35.44
C GLN A 154 -37.55 70.75 34.70
N GLY A 155 -38.80 71.12 34.39
CA GLY A 155 -39.71 70.28 33.61
C GLY A 155 -39.30 70.14 32.15
N GLU A 156 -38.81 71.23 31.53
CA GLU A 156 -38.26 71.20 30.18
C GLU A 156 -37.00 70.32 30.09
N GLU A 157 -36.13 70.38 31.09
CA GLU A 157 -34.95 69.51 31.16
C GLU A 157 -35.32 68.03 31.20
N ILE A 158 -36.25 67.62 32.08
CA ILE A 158 -36.71 66.23 32.15
C ILE A 158 -37.34 65.79 30.82
N LYS A 159 -38.12 66.66 30.16
CA LYS A 159 -38.68 66.36 28.84
C LYS A 159 -37.60 66.15 27.78
N ARG A 160 -36.55 66.99 27.78
CA ARG A 160 -35.40 66.83 26.88
C ARG A 160 -34.66 65.51 27.12
N GLN A 161 -34.42 65.16 28.39
CA GLN A 161 -33.80 63.88 28.75
C GLN A 161 -34.64 62.68 28.30
N ASN A 162 -35.95 62.69 28.55
CA ASN A 162 -36.85 61.64 28.07
C ASN A 162 -36.85 61.50 26.55
N ALA A 163 -36.86 62.61 25.81
CA ALA A 163 -36.79 62.58 24.35
C ALA A 163 -35.46 61.97 23.87
N ALA A 164 -34.33 62.33 24.48
CA ALA A 164 -33.02 61.76 24.14
C ALA A 164 -32.96 60.26 24.45
N ILE A 165 -33.48 59.82 25.60
CA ILE A 165 -33.55 58.40 25.97
C ILE A 165 -34.46 57.61 25.01
N ALA A 166 -35.59 58.19 24.60
CA ALA A 166 -36.51 57.56 23.65
C ALA A 166 -35.86 57.32 22.28
N ILE A 167 -35.14 58.33 21.75
CA ILE A 167 -34.36 58.18 20.51
C ILE A 167 -33.32 57.07 20.67
N ARG A 168 -32.57 57.08 21.78
CA ARG A 168 -31.54 56.07 22.04
C ARG A 168 -32.13 54.66 22.11
N LYS A 169 -33.30 54.50 22.74
CA LYS A 169 -34.01 53.23 22.81
C LYS A 169 -34.43 52.74 21.41
N GLU A 170 -34.92 53.63 20.55
CA GLU A 170 -35.27 53.27 19.17
C GLU A 170 -34.05 52.82 18.36
N GLU A 171 -32.90 53.47 18.54
CA GLU A 171 -31.63 53.04 17.91
C GLU A 171 -31.21 51.64 18.36
N LEU A 172 -31.30 51.35 19.66
CA LEU A 172 -30.98 50.02 20.21
C LEU A 172 -31.94 48.95 19.67
N ALA A 173 -33.23 49.27 19.58
CA ALA A 173 -34.24 48.35 19.04
C ALA A 173 -33.98 48.00 17.57
N LYS A 174 -33.57 48.98 16.74
CA LYS A 174 -33.16 48.73 15.35
C LYS A 174 -31.92 47.84 15.28
N ALA A 175 -30.90 48.14 16.09
CA ALA A 175 -29.69 47.31 16.16
C ALA A 175 -29.97 45.87 16.62
N ARG A 176 -30.94 45.68 17.53
CA ARG A 176 -31.39 44.37 17.99
C ARG A 176 -32.09 43.60 16.87
N ASP A 177 -33.02 44.22 16.16
CA ASP A 177 -33.76 43.62 15.04
C ASP A 177 -32.82 43.18 13.91
N ASP A 178 -31.83 44.01 13.56
CA ASP A 178 -30.82 43.65 12.56
C ASP A 178 -29.97 42.44 13.00
N LYS A 179 -29.61 42.37 14.29
CA LYS A 179 -28.91 41.20 14.86
C LYS A 179 -29.79 39.94 14.88
N GLU A 180 -31.07 40.06 15.21
CA GLU A 180 -32.02 38.94 15.17
C GLU A 180 -32.16 38.37 13.74
N LYS A 181 -32.23 39.23 12.72
CA LYS A 181 -32.22 38.81 11.31
C LYS A 181 -30.92 38.12 10.92
N ALA A 182 -29.77 38.67 11.31
CA ALA A 182 -28.47 38.05 11.05
C ALA A 182 -28.32 36.68 11.73
N LEU A 183 -28.84 36.54 12.96
CA LEU A 183 -28.85 35.29 13.71
C LEU A 183 -29.64 34.20 12.98
N LEU A 184 -30.81 34.53 12.43
CA LEU A 184 -31.62 33.60 11.64
C LEU A 184 -30.86 33.07 10.41
N ALA A 185 -30.12 33.95 9.71
CA ALA A 185 -29.29 33.56 8.57
C ALA A 185 -28.13 32.64 8.97
N ILE A 186 -27.52 32.87 10.14
CA ILE A 186 -26.44 32.00 10.64
C ILE A 186 -26.99 30.64 11.08
N GLN A 187 -28.18 30.60 11.70
CA GLN A 187 -28.85 29.37 12.09
C GLN A 187 -29.26 28.52 10.89
N SER A 188 -29.80 29.11 9.83
CA SER A 188 -30.18 28.38 8.61
C SER A 188 -28.96 27.76 7.94
N GLU A 189 -27.86 28.49 7.86
CA GLU A 189 -26.58 28.02 7.33
C GLU A 189 -25.96 26.91 8.21
N GLN A 190 -26.10 26.99 9.53
CA GLN A 190 -25.68 25.90 10.43
C GLN A 190 -26.49 24.61 10.19
N GLN A 191 -27.80 24.72 9.94
CA GLN A 191 -28.62 23.57 9.57
C GLN A 191 -28.21 22.98 8.21
N ARG A 192 -27.88 23.83 7.23
CA ARG A 192 -27.35 23.40 5.93
C ARG A 192 -26.07 22.58 6.10
N LEU A 193 -25.14 23.04 6.94
CA LEU A 193 -23.89 22.33 7.24
C LEU A 193 -24.13 21.00 7.96
N ARG A 194 -25.07 20.92 8.91
CA ARG A 194 -25.44 19.65 9.57
C ARG A 194 -26.03 18.63 8.60
N ASN A 195 -26.83 19.10 7.64
CA ASN A 195 -27.35 18.23 6.59
C ASN A 195 -26.21 17.73 5.68
N GLU A 196 -25.27 18.61 5.29
CA GLU A 196 -24.08 18.24 4.53
C GLU A 196 -23.21 17.23 5.30
N GLU A 197 -22.99 17.45 6.61
CA GLU A 197 -22.29 16.52 7.51
C GLU A 197 -22.94 15.14 7.50
N LYS A 198 -24.27 15.07 7.66
CA LYS A 198 -25.04 13.82 7.65
C LYS A 198 -24.91 13.09 6.32
N THR A 199 -25.00 13.81 5.20
CA THR A 199 -24.79 13.23 3.87
C THR A 199 -23.38 12.67 3.75
N LYS A 200 -22.35 13.42 4.14
CA LYS A 200 -20.95 12.95 4.10
C LYS A 200 -20.69 11.77 5.03
N GLN A 201 -21.36 11.71 6.17
CA GLN A 201 -21.28 10.57 7.08
C GLN A 201 -21.88 9.31 6.44
N SER A 202 -22.98 9.44 5.70
CA SER A 202 -23.57 8.30 4.96
C SER A 202 -22.72 7.85 3.77
N GLU A 203 -22.09 8.78 3.04
CA GLU A 203 -21.11 8.46 2.01
C GLU A 203 -19.91 7.72 2.63
N MET A 204 -19.44 8.18 3.79
CA MET A 204 -18.30 7.59 4.51
C MET A 204 -18.57 6.15 4.93
N THR A 205 -19.77 5.83 5.42
CA THR A 205 -20.10 4.45 5.80
C THR A 205 -20.14 3.52 4.58
N ALA A 206 -20.72 3.99 3.47
CA ALA A 206 -20.75 3.23 2.21
C ALA A 206 -19.33 2.97 1.67
N VAL A 207 -18.49 4.01 1.58
CA VAL A 207 -17.10 3.90 1.09
C VAL A 207 -16.26 3.03 2.02
N ARG A 208 -16.43 3.13 3.33
CA ARG A 208 -15.74 2.26 4.31
C ARG A 208 -16.14 0.80 4.15
N GLY A 209 -17.41 0.51 3.86
CA GLY A 209 -17.88 -0.83 3.53
C GLY A 209 -17.20 -1.38 2.27
N GLN A 210 -17.13 -0.59 1.19
CA GLN A 210 -16.42 -0.95 -0.03
C GLN A 210 -14.92 -1.19 0.22
N GLN A 211 -14.28 -0.35 1.02
CA GLN A 211 -12.87 -0.51 1.40
C GLN A 211 -12.62 -1.86 2.09
N GLN A 212 -13.49 -2.26 3.02
CA GLN A 212 -13.38 -3.54 3.72
C GLN A 212 -13.61 -4.73 2.78
N GLN A 213 -14.58 -4.63 1.87
CA GLN A 213 -14.82 -5.66 0.86
C GLN A 213 -13.62 -5.84 -0.08
N LEU A 214 -13.05 -4.74 -0.58
CA LEU A 214 -11.85 -4.78 -1.43
C LEU A 214 -10.64 -5.33 -0.68
N GLN A 215 -10.47 -4.98 0.60
CA GLN A 215 -9.41 -5.54 1.43
C GLN A 215 -9.56 -7.05 1.62
N LYS A 216 -10.78 -7.53 1.86
CA LYS A 216 -11.08 -8.96 1.96
C LYS A 216 -10.81 -9.68 0.64
N ALA A 217 -11.31 -9.13 -0.47
CA ALA A 217 -11.08 -9.68 -1.81
C ALA A 217 -9.59 -9.74 -2.18
N LEU A 218 -8.80 -8.71 -1.83
CA LEU A 218 -7.35 -8.72 -2.02
C LEU A 218 -6.68 -9.84 -1.23
N LYS A 219 -7.07 -10.03 0.03
CA LYS A 219 -6.53 -11.10 0.87
C LYS A 219 -6.84 -12.48 0.29
N GLU A 220 -8.08 -12.70 -0.16
CA GLU A 220 -8.52 -13.95 -0.77
C GLU A 220 -7.77 -14.23 -2.08
N LYS A 221 -7.69 -13.24 -2.99
CA LYS A 221 -6.94 -13.40 -4.25
C LYS A 221 -5.45 -13.64 -4.02
N GLN A 222 -4.84 -12.98 -3.02
CA GLN A 222 -3.45 -13.24 -2.66
C GLN A 222 -3.25 -14.66 -2.13
N GLN A 223 -4.19 -15.16 -1.32
CA GLN A 223 -4.15 -16.55 -0.83
C GLN A 223 -4.31 -17.54 -1.99
N GLN A 224 -5.24 -17.29 -2.92
CA GLN A 224 -5.41 -18.10 -4.13
C GLN A 224 -4.15 -18.10 -5.00
N ALA A 225 -3.49 -16.94 -5.18
CA ALA A 225 -2.26 -16.83 -5.94
C ALA A 225 -1.12 -17.64 -5.29
N ASN A 226 -1.02 -17.57 -3.96
CA ASN A 226 -0.02 -18.35 -3.21
C ASN A 226 -0.29 -19.85 -3.31
N GLN A 227 -1.56 -20.28 -3.22
CA GLN A 227 -1.96 -21.68 -3.38
C GLN A 227 -1.67 -22.19 -4.80
N LEU A 228 -2.00 -21.41 -5.82
CA LEU A 228 -1.75 -21.74 -7.22
C LEU A 228 -0.25 -21.84 -7.50
N ASN A 229 0.55 -20.90 -6.98
CA ASN A 229 2.02 -20.98 -7.05
C ASN A 229 2.54 -22.27 -6.41
N ALA A 230 2.06 -22.64 -5.22
CA ALA A 230 2.45 -23.88 -4.56
C ALA A 230 2.06 -25.14 -5.36
N GLN A 231 0.91 -25.13 -6.06
CA GLN A 231 0.49 -26.23 -6.94
C GLN A 231 1.37 -26.35 -8.19
N ILE A 232 1.65 -25.22 -8.85
CA ILE A 232 2.56 -25.16 -10.00
C ILE A 232 3.94 -25.68 -9.59
N GLU A 233 4.44 -25.25 -8.43
CA GLU A 233 5.71 -25.70 -7.89
C GLU A 233 5.74 -27.22 -7.64
N LYS A 234 4.68 -27.79 -7.06
CA LYS A 234 4.58 -29.23 -6.82
C LYS A 234 4.59 -30.01 -8.13
N LEU A 235 3.83 -29.57 -9.14
CA LEU A 235 3.78 -30.23 -10.45
C LEU A 235 5.11 -30.16 -11.18
N ILE A 236 5.80 -29.02 -11.13
CA ILE A 236 7.15 -28.89 -11.70
C ILE A 236 8.13 -29.80 -10.97
N ALA A 237 8.11 -29.84 -9.64
CA ALA A 237 8.99 -30.71 -8.86
C ALA A 237 8.74 -32.20 -9.12
N GLU A 238 7.48 -32.62 -9.23
CA GLU A 238 7.11 -34.01 -9.53
C GLU A 238 7.51 -34.42 -10.95
N GLU A 239 7.35 -33.51 -11.91
CA GLU A 239 7.79 -33.71 -13.29
C GLU A 239 9.31 -33.82 -13.39
N VAL A 240 10.06 -32.97 -12.68
CA VAL A 240 11.53 -33.04 -12.59
C VAL A 240 11.97 -34.36 -11.93
N ALA A 241 11.37 -34.75 -10.81
CA ALA A 241 11.70 -36.00 -10.11
C ALA A 241 11.36 -37.26 -10.93
N ARG A 242 10.31 -37.24 -11.75
CA ARG A 242 9.99 -38.33 -12.69
C ARG A 242 11.08 -38.45 -13.77
N GLN A 243 11.47 -37.33 -14.34
CA GLN A 243 12.54 -37.28 -15.35
C GLN A 243 13.89 -37.72 -14.79
N GLU A 244 14.21 -37.33 -13.54
CA GLU A 244 15.41 -37.82 -12.85
C GLU A 244 15.42 -39.35 -12.71
N ARG A 245 14.30 -39.94 -12.28
CA ARG A 245 14.16 -41.41 -12.16
C ARG A 245 14.28 -42.12 -13.51
N GLU A 246 13.69 -41.56 -14.57
CA GLU A 246 13.82 -42.11 -15.92
C GLU A 246 15.25 -42.02 -16.46
N ALA A 247 15.92 -40.88 -16.24
CA ALA A 247 17.32 -40.69 -16.63
C ALA A 247 18.24 -41.64 -15.86
N GLU A 248 18.03 -41.81 -14.55
CA GLU A 248 18.77 -42.76 -13.73
C GLU A 248 18.53 -44.21 -14.16
N ALA A 249 17.29 -44.60 -14.44
CA ALA A 249 16.97 -45.92 -14.97
C ALA A 249 17.62 -46.17 -16.35
N ARG A 250 17.62 -45.17 -17.25
CA ARG A 250 18.33 -45.24 -18.53
C ARG A 250 19.83 -45.37 -18.34
N ARG A 251 20.42 -44.66 -17.37
CA ARG A 251 21.84 -44.78 -17.03
C ARG A 251 22.18 -46.19 -16.54
N LEU A 252 21.39 -46.73 -15.62
CA LEU A 252 21.55 -48.09 -15.11
C LEU A 252 21.39 -49.15 -16.22
N ALA A 253 20.42 -48.98 -17.12
CA ALA A 253 20.22 -49.86 -18.27
C ALA A 253 21.39 -49.81 -19.26
N ALA A 254 21.89 -48.62 -19.59
CA ALA A 254 23.05 -48.45 -20.46
C ALA A 254 24.33 -49.04 -19.85
N GLU A 255 24.49 -48.94 -18.52
CA GLU A 255 25.60 -49.55 -17.81
C GLU A 255 25.50 -51.09 -17.78
N ALA A 256 24.30 -51.64 -17.57
CA ALA A 256 24.05 -53.07 -17.66
C ALA A 256 24.30 -53.61 -19.07
N GLU A 257 23.92 -52.88 -20.12
CA GLU A 257 24.17 -53.27 -21.51
C GLU A 257 25.66 -53.21 -21.86
N ARG A 258 26.39 -52.19 -21.38
CA ARG A 258 27.86 -52.11 -21.53
C ARG A 258 28.57 -53.26 -20.83
N ARG A 259 28.13 -53.63 -19.61
CA ARG A 259 28.67 -54.82 -18.91
C ARG A 259 28.41 -56.09 -19.71
N ARG A 260 27.19 -56.30 -20.23
CA ARG A 260 26.88 -57.45 -21.10
C ARG A 260 27.79 -57.51 -22.33
N LYS A 261 28.01 -56.39 -23.02
CA LYS A 261 28.91 -56.32 -24.19
C LYS A 261 30.38 -56.56 -23.80
N ALA A 262 30.84 -56.07 -22.65
CA ALA A 262 32.19 -56.31 -22.15
C ALA A 262 32.41 -57.79 -21.78
N ASP A 263 31.45 -58.42 -21.12
CA ASP A 263 31.49 -59.86 -20.78
C ASP A 263 31.47 -60.72 -22.06
N GLU A 264 30.72 -60.32 -23.09
CA GLU A 264 30.66 -61.00 -24.40
C GLU A 264 31.96 -60.83 -25.22
N LEU A 265 32.63 -59.69 -25.12
CA LEU A 265 33.96 -59.44 -25.71
C LEU A 265 35.07 -60.21 -24.98
N ALA A 266 34.98 -60.36 -23.66
CA ALA A 266 35.91 -61.16 -22.87
C ALA A 266 35.81 -62.67 -23.17
N ALA A 267 34.64 -63.16 -23.59
CA ALA A 267 34.42 -64.54 -24.01
C ALA A 267 34.98 -64.89 -25.41
N LYS A 268 35.44 -63.91 -26.20
CA LYS A 268 35.94 -64.10 -27.58
C LYS A 268 37.46 -63.95 -27.76
N SER A 269 38.24 -63.85 -26.69
CA SER A 269 39.72 -63.81 -26.77
C SER A 269 40.32 -65.17 -26.36
N PRO A 270 41.16 -65.83 -27.19
CA PRO A 270 41.85 -67.05 -26.79
C PRO A 270 43.03 -66.71 -25.90
N ARG A 271 43.07 -67.26 -24.68
CA ARG A 271 44.27 -67.25 -23.85
C ARG A 271 44.75 -68.68 -23.63
N GLU A 272 45.90 -68.93 -24.26
CA GLU A 272 46.73 -70.10 -24.11
C GLU A 272 47.13 -70.36 -22.66
N THR A 273 47.30 -71.65 -22.43
CA THR A 273 47.69 -72.38 -21.24
C THR A 273 49.08 -72.02 -20.69
N GLY A 274 49.18 -72.01 -19.36
CA GLY A 274 50.45 -72.09 -18.63
C GLY A 274 50.22 -72.51 -17.18
N SER A 275 50.50 -73.79 -16.90
CA SER A 275 50.28 -74.52 -15.64
C SER A 275 51.49 -74.46 -14.70
N SER A 276 51.28 -74.26 -13.39
CA SER A 276 51.82 -75.17 -12.36
C SER A 276 51.47 -74.81 -10.91
N LYS A 277 50.76 -75.76 -10.29
CA LYS A 277 51.02 -76.47 -9.01
C LYS A 277 51.14 -75.72 -7.67
N THR A 278 50.12 -75.98 -6.84
CA THR A 278 50.15 -76.71 -5.55
C THR A 278 51.19 -76.33 -4.49
N ASN A 279 50.75 -75.76 -3.35
CA ASN A 279 50.82 -76.46 -2.07
C ASN A 279 49.93 -75.82 -0.98
N LYS A 280 49.82 -76.58 0.11
CA LYS A 280 48.71 -76.78 1.04
C LYS A 280 48.91 -76.04 2.38
N GLU A 281 47.82 -75.99 3.16
CA GLU A 281 47.74 -75.85 4.64
C GLU A 281 48.00 -74.45 5.25
N THR A 282 47.46 -74.03 6.42
CA THR A 282 46.28 -74.30 7.27
C THR A 282 46.30 -73.18 8.35
N THR A 283 45.13 -72.76 8.84
CA THR A 283 44.85 -72.17 10.18
C THR A 283 45.45 -70.83 10.67
N SER A 284 44.49 -69.91 10.92
CA SER A 284 44.13 -69.30 12.22
C SER A 284 44.91 -68.12 12.82
N SER A 285 44.11 -67.13 13.24
CA SER A 285 44.28 -66.23 14.41
C SER A 285 45.35 -65.14 14.23
N SER A 286 45.24 -63.89 14.66
CA SER A 286 44.26 -63.06 15.38
C SER A 286 44.91 -61.67 15.52
N ALA A 287 44.09 -60.65 15.76
CA ALA A 287 44.39 -59.44 16.52
C ALA A 287 45.33 -58.34 15.94
N GLU A 288 44.73 -57.15 15.94
CA GLU A 288 45.27 -55.88 16.44
C GLU A 288 46.30 -55.05 15.66
N LYS A 289 45.76 -53.90 15.22
CA LYS A 289 46.23 -52.53 15.50
C LYS A 289 47.64 -52.10 15.06
N GLU A 290 47.57 -51.14 14.14
CA GLU A 290 48.06 -49.76 14.34
C GLU A 290 49.48 -49.42 13.86
N SER A 291 49.49 -48.44 12.95
CA SER A 291 50.47 -47.35 12.81
C SER A 291 51.44 -47.37 11.62
N SER A 292 51.22 -46.38 10.75
CA SER A 292 52.22 -45.50 10.11
C SER A 292 53.14 -46.10 9.03
N ARG A 293 53.70 -45.37 8.07
CA ARG A 293 53.43 -44.11 7.37
C ARG A 293 54.54 -44.06 6.30
N VAL A 294 54.15 -44.02 5.02
CA VAL A 294 54.88 -43.37 3.90
C VAL A 294 56.23 -43.99 3.45
N THR A 295 56.28 -44.52 2.22
CA THR A 295 56.97 -43.88 1.06
C THR A 295 56.82 -44.70 -0.24
N SER A 296 56.33 -44.00 -1.28
CA SER A 296 56.65 -44.11 -2.71
C SER A 296 56.86 -45.47 -3.40
N ALA A 297 55.97 -45.79 -4.35
CA ALA A 297 56.22 -45.87 -5.80
C ALA A 297 55.29 -46.90 -6.45
N ALA A 298 54.42 -46.44 -7.35
CA ALA A 298 53.48 -47.26 -8.12
C ALA A 298 54.20 -48.07 -9.23
N PRO A 299 53.56 -49.10 -9.81
CA PRO A 299 52.60 -48.82 -10.88
C PRO A 299 51.28 -49.62 -10.83
N ARG A 300 50.18 -48.91 -11.14
CA ARG A 300 49.00 -49.23 -12.00
C ARG A 300 48.69 -50.73 -12.22
N ILE A 301 47.46 -51.21 -11.98
CA ILE A 301 46.27 -51.12 -12.87
C ILE A 301 45.03 -51.57 -12.06
N GLU A 302 43.90 -50.84 -12.15
CA GLU A 302 42.52 -51.35 -12.15
C GLU A 302 41.62 -50.16 -12.54
N ALA A 303 41.10 -50.19 -13.77
CA ALA A 303 40.25 -49.15 -14.34
C ALA A 303 38.85 -49.71 -14.58
N ASP A 304 37.86 -48.82 -14.39
CA ASP A 304 36.58 -48.78 -15.11
C ASP A 304 35.29 -49.35 -14.45
N LYS A 305 35.15 -49.23 -13.11
CA LYS A 305 33.85 -49.38 -12.42
C LYS A 305 33.44 -48.24 -11.47
N SER A 306 34.23 -47.17 -11.32
CA SER A 306 33.94 -46.05 -10.38
C SER A 306 33.66 -44.68 -11.02
N THR A 307 33.74 -44.58 -12.35
CA THR A 307 33.78 -43.28 -13.03
C THR A 307 32.45 -42.56 -12.91
N ALA A 308 31.32 -43.12 -13.35
CA ALA A 308 30.06 -42.39 -13.52
C ALA A 308 29.35 -41.88 -12.23
N SER A 309 29.47 -42.60 -11.10
CA SER A 309 28.98 -42.14 -9.77
C SER A 309 29.93 -41.10 -9.17
N SER A 310 31.24 -41.28 -9.31
CA SER A 310 32.22 -40.28 -8.90
C SER A 310 32.09 -38.98 -9.70
N GLU A 311 31.79 -39.05 -11.01
CA GLU A 311 31.62 -37.87 -11.88
C GLU A 311 30.45 -36.98 -11.41
N THR A 312 29.33 -37.57 -10.98
CA THR A 312 28.15 -36.80 -10.54
C THR A 312 28.38 -36.14 -9.17
N PHE A 313 29.06 -36.85 -8.26
CA PHE A 313 29.45 -36.33 -6.95
C PHE A 313 30.54 -35.25 -7.07
N LYS A 314 31.55 -35.46 -7.92
CA LYS A 314 32.58 -34.47 -8.25
C LYS A 314 31.98 -33.21 -8.87
N LEU A 315 31.04 -33.35 -9.82
CA LEU A 315 30.37 -32.21 -10.44
C LEU A 315 29.58 -31.37 -9.41
N SER A 316 28.90 -32.02 -8.48
CA SER A 316 28.15 -31.36 -7.40
C SER A 316 29.06 -30.58 -6.43
N ASN A 317 30.15 -31.21 -5.98
CA ASN A 317 31.15 -30.56 -5.12
C ASN A 317 31.85 -29.40 -5.83
N ASN A 318 32.15 -29.56 -7.12
CA ASN A 318 32.75 -28.51 -7.94
C ASN A 318 31.78 -27.33 -8.13
N PHE A 319 30.48 -27.58 -8.31
CA PHE A 319 29.48 -26.52 -8.38
C PHE A 319 29.40 -25.73 -7.06
N ALA A 320 29.25 -26.43 -5.92
CA ALA A 320 29.18 -25.81 -4.60
C ALA A 320 30.42 -24.96 -4.27
N SER A 321 31.61 -25.45 -4.65
CA SER A 321 32.89 -24.76 -4.42
C SER A 321 33.06 -23.48 -5.26
N ASN A 322 32.26 -23.31 -6.33
CA ASN A 322 32.27 -22.12 -7.18
C ASN A 322 31.22 -21.08 -6.78
N LYS A 323 30.62 -21.19 -5.58
CA LYS A 323 29.75 -20.14 -5.03
C LYS A 323 30.48 -18.78 -5.02
N GLY A 324 29.85 -17.78 -5.64
CA GLY A 324 30.38 -16.42 -5.79
C GLY A 324 31.32 -16.24 -7.00
N LYS A 325 31.59 -17.33 -7.75
CA LYS A 325 32.49 -17.35 -8.91
C LYS A 325 31.79 -17.80 -10.19
N LEU A 326 30.51 -18.14 -10.14
CA LEU A 326 29.78 -18.57 -11.33
C LEU A 326 29.59 -17.38 -12.29
N PRO A 327 29.90 -17.50 -13.58
CA PRO A 327 29.68 -16.42 -14.53
C PRO A 327 28.22 -15.98 -14.57
N MET A 328 27.98 -14.71 -14.86
CA MET A 328 26.64 -14.20 -15.14
C MET A 328 25.97 -15.04 -16.25
N PRO A 329 24.68 -15.42 -16.12
CA PRO A 329 24.00 -16.30 -17.08
C PRO A 329 23.66 -15.65 -18.43
N VAL A 330 24.13 -14.42 -18.68
CA VAL A 330 23.93 -13.67 -19.92
C VAL A 330 25.24 -13.02 -20.38
N THR A 331 25.40 -12.82 -21.68
CA THR A 331 26.58 -12.15 -22.25
C THR A 331 26.48 -10.62 -22.21
N GLY A 332 27.62 -9.96 -22.03
CA GLY A 332 27.74 -8.50 -22.00
C GLY A 332 27.22 -7.86 -20.72
N THR A 333 26.86 -6.57 -20.81
CA THR A 333 26.43 -5.78 -19.65
C THR A 333 25.07 -6.27 -19.15
N ALA A 334 25.00 -6.61 -17.86
CA ALA A 334 23.80 -7.13 -17.24
C ALA A 334 23.65 -6.62 -15.81
N SER A 335 22.40 -6.43 -15.38
CA SER A 335 22.06 -5.95 -14.04
C SER A 335 20.87 -6.75 -13.47
N ILE A 336 20.95 -7.11 -12.20
CA ILE A 336 19.84 -7.76 -11.49
C ILE A 336 18.78 -6.69 -11.18
N VAL A 337 17.58 -6.84 -11.74
CA VAL A 337 16.43 -5.92 -11.57
C VAL A 337 15.32 -6.51 -10.70
N GLY A 338 15.26 -7.84 -10.61
CA GLY A 338 14.38 -8.59 -9.72
C GLY A 338 15.19 -9.43 -8.73
N ASN A 339 14.84 -9.38 -7.45
CA ASN A 339 15.55 -10.08 -6.38
C ASN A 339 14.78 -11.33 -5.94
N PHE A 340 15.51 -12.33 -5.44
CA PHE A 340 14.95 -13.49 -4.78
C PHE A 340 14.27 -13.12 -3.45
N GLY A 341 13.14 -13.75 -3.16
CA GLY A 341 12.36 -13.59 -1.94
C GLY A 341 11.21 -12.59 -2.06
N ALA A 342 10.64 -12.22 -0.91
CA ALA A 342 9.51 -11.31 -0.82
C ALA A 342 9.93 -9.87 -1.13
N LYS A 343 9.45 -9.32 -2.24
CA LYS A 343 9.60 -7.92 -2.62
C LYS A 343 8.28 -7.19 -2.45
N LYS A 344 8.30 -6.11 -1.69
CA LYS A 344 7.18 -5.20 -1.53
C LYS A 344 7.21 -4.17 -2.66
N HIS A 345 6.15 -4.07 -3.45
CA HIS A 345 6.01 -3.04 -4.47
C HIS A 345 5.49 -1.76 -3.82
N ASN A 346 6.25 -0.67 -3.82
CA ASN A 346 5.87 0.58 -3.14
C ASN A 346 4.59 1.21 -3.70
N GLU A 347 4.41 1.17 -5.02
CA GLU A 347 3.26 1.79 -5.70
C GLU A 347 1.94 1.07 -5.40
N TRP A 348 1.99 -0.25 -5.19
CA TRP A 348 0.80 -1.08 -5.02
C TRP A 348 0.70 -1.66 -3.60
N ASN A 349 1.72 -1.51 -2.75
CA ASN A 349 1.77 -2.07 -1.40
C ASN A 349 1.45 -3.59 -1.35
N VAL A 350 1.66 -4.30 -2.46
CA VAL A 350 1.53 -5.75 -2.59
C VAL A 350 2.91 -6.38 -2.40
N THR A 351 2.95 -7.52 -1.71
CA THR A 351 4.18 -8.30 -1.54
C THR A 351 4.17 -9.45 -2.54
N THR A 352 5.14 -9.45 -3.44
CA THR A 352 5.35 -10.52 -4.42
C THR A 352 6.53 -11.37 -3.96
N ASN A 353 6.38 -12.69 -3.90
CA ASN A 353 7.49 -13.59 -3.59
C ASN A 353 8.12 -14.11 -4.88
N SER A 354 9.40 -13.82 -5.11
CA SER A 354 10.15 -14.32 -6.27
C SER A 354 11.02 -15.52 -5.90
N ASN A 355 10.95 -16.57 -6.70
CA ASN A 355 11.73 -17.80 -6.57
C ASN A 355 13.10 -17.74 -7.27
N GLY A 356 13.43 -16.60 -7.86
CA GLY A 356 14.65 -16.37 -8.64
C GLY A 356 15.05 -14.91 -8.69
N ILE A 357 15.95 -14.60 -9.60
CA ILE A 357 16.34 -13.23 -9.93
C ILE A 357 15.99 -12.91 -11.37
N ASP A 358 15.57 -11.68 -11.62
CA ASP A 358 15.39 -11.15 -12.97
C ASP A 358 16.63 -10.35 -13.35
N ILE A 359 17.23 -10.71 -14.48
CA ILE A 359 18.48 -10.14 -14.97
C ILE A 359 18.18 -9.42 -16.27
N GLN A 360 18.28 -8.10 -16.25
CA GLN A 360 18.22 -7.28 -17.45
C GLN A 360 19.57 -7.31 -18.15
N ALA A 361 19.56 -7.48 -19.47
CA ALA A 361 20.74 -7.51 -20.32
C ALA A 361 20.56 -6.58 -21.53
N GLN A 362 21.64 -6.35 -22.27
CA GLN A 362 21.56 -5.67 -23.56
C GLN A 362 20.75 -6.48 -24.59
N LYS A 363 20.14 -5.78 -25.54
CA LYS A 363 19.37 -6.38 -26.63
C LYS A 363 20.22 -7.37 -27.42
N GLY A 364 19.67 -8.57 -27.65
CA GLY A 364 20.35 -9.64 -28.38
C GLY A 364 21.42 -10.38 -27.58
N ALA A 365 21.56 -10.13 -26.27
CA ALA A 365 22.45 -10.92 -25.41
C ALA A 365 22.12 -12.42 -25.48
N SER A 366 23.16 -13.25 -25.35
CA SER A 366 23.00 -14.70 -25.30
C SER A 366 22.91 -15.17 -23.85
N ILE A 367 21.94 -16.02 -23.56
CA ILE A 367 21.81 -16.75 -22.31
C ILE A 367 22.80 -17.92 -22.36
N ARG A 368 23.56 -18.15 -21.28
CA ARG A 368 24.64 -19.14 -21.20
C ARG A 368 24.59 -19.94 -19.91
N SER A 369 25.11 -21.17 -19.97
CA SER A 369 25.20 -22.04 -18.80
C SER A 369 26.17 -21.45 -17.78
N VAL A 370 25.74 -21.36 -16.52
CA VAL A 370 26.62 -20.86 -15.44
C VAL A 370 27.66 -21.88 -15.00
N PHE A 371 27.48 -23.16 -15.36
CA PHE A 371 28.43 -24.22 -15.01
C PHE A 371 28.34 -25.41 -15.97
N ASP A 372 29.31 -26.32 -15.88
CA ASP A 372 29.31 -27.58 -16.61
C ASP A 372 28.11 -28.44 -16.17
N GLY A 373 27.40 -29.06 -17.12
CA GLY A 373 26.20 -29.81 -16.81
C GLY A 373 25.56 -30.50 -18.01
N GLU A 374 24.33 -30.96 -17.80
CA GLU A 374 23.51 -31.59 -18.83
C GLU A 374 22.15 -30.90 -18.90
N VAL A 375 21.66 -30.63 -20.12
CA VAL A 375 20.33 -30.05 -20.34
C VAL A 375 19.28 -31.07 -19.94
N SER A 376 18.66 -30.86 -18.79
CA SER A 376 17.65 -31.76 -18.24
C SER A 376 16.32 -31.64 -18.96
N LYS A 377 15.88 -30.42 -19.29
CA LYS A 377 14.61 -30.18 -19.97
C LYS A 377 14.61 -28.85 -20.73
N VAL A 378 13.89 -28.84 -21.85
CA VAL A 378 13.58 -27.65 -22.64
C VAL A 378 12.07 -27.60 -22.78
N PHE A 379 11.46 -26.46 -22.47
CA PHE A 379 10.02 -26.26 -22.58
C PHE A 379 9.70 -24.78 -22.77
N SER A 380 8.58 -24.45 -23.40
CA SER A 380 8.11 -23.06 -23.52
C SER A 380 6.77 -22.88 -22.82
N PHE A 381 6.45 -21.66 -22.40
CA PHE A 381 5.09 -21.32 -21.94
C PHE A 381 4.78 -19.82 -22.11
N PRO A 382 3.49 -19.44 -22.21
CA PRO A 382 3.09 -18.05 -22.40
C PRO A 382 3.58 -17.14 -21.27
N GLY A 383 4.33 -16.09 -21.62
CA GLY A 383 4.87 -15.10 -20.67
C GLY A 383 6.28 -15.38 -20.12
N SER A 384 6.95 -16.47 -20.48
CA SER A 384 8.37 -16.68 -20.19
C SER A 384 9.17 -17.26 -21.36
N ASN A 385 8.58 -17.27 -22.56
CA ASN A 385 9.16 -17.84 -23.79
C ASN A 385 9.79 -19.22 -23.55
N THR A 386 10.87 -19.57 -24.24
CA THR A 386 11.54 -20.85 -24.04
C THR A 386 12.34 -20.85 -22.75
N CYS A 387 12.25 -21.95 -22.02
CA CYS A 387 12.90 -22.19 -20.75
C CYS A 387 13.75 -23.45 -20.83
N VAL A 388 14.90 -23.43 -20.14
CA VAL A 388 15.87 -24.51 -20.11
C VAL A 388 16.25 -24.80 -18.66
N ILE A 389 16.29 -26.08 -18.30
CA ILE A 389 16.85 -26.53 -17.02
C ILE A 389 18.17 -27.24 -17.30
N VAL A 390 19.25 -26.82 -16.65
CA VAL A 390 20.55 -27.49 -16.69
C VAL A 390 20.84 -28.12 -15.33
N ARG A 391 21.23 -29.40 -15.35
CA ARG A 391 21.62 -30.17 -14.18
C ARG A 391 23.13 -30.15 -14.00
N HIS A 392 23.58 -29.81 -12.80
CA HIS A 392 24.99 -29.73 -12.38
C HIS A 392 25.27 -30.72 -11.22
N GLY A 393 24.73 -31.93 -11.30
CA GLY A 393 24.76 -32.91 -10.21
C GLY A 393 23.54 -32.76 -9.28
N GLU A 394 23.75 -32.37 -8.03
CA GLU A 394 22.68 -32.06 -7.05
C GLU A 394 22.07 -30.65 -7.21
N TYR A 395 22.68 -29.80 -8.05
CA TYR A 395 22.21 -28.45 -8.34
C TYR A 395 21.52 -28.36 -9.70
N TYR A 396 20.50 -27.51 -9.78
CA TYR A 396 19.76 -27.22 -11.00
C TYR A 396 19.72 -25.73 -11.24
N THR A 397 19.89 -25.33 -12.49
CA THR A 397 19.73 -23.94 -12.91
C THR A 397 18.61 -23.84 -13.93
N PHE A 398 17.71 -22.89 -13.69
CA PHE A 398 16.57 -22.63 -14.55
C PHE A 398 16.79 -21.30 -15.28
N TYR A 399 16.69 -21.34 -16.60
CA TYR A 399 16.82 -20.18 -17.48
C TYR A 399 15.51 -20.00 -18.21
N ALA A 400 14.93 -18.80 -18.14
CA ALA A 400 13.72 -18.45 -18.87
C ALA A 400 13.93 -17.24 -19.78
N ASN A 401 12.93 -16.98 -20.62
CA ASN A 401 12.88 -15.91 -21.60
C ASN A 401 13.88 -16.07 -22.77
N ILE A 402 14.11 -17.31 -23.20
CA ILE A 402 14.92 -17.64 -24.39
C ILE A 402 14.01 -17.54 -25.64
N TYR A 403 14.43 -16.73 -26.61
CA TYR A 403 13.74 -16.54 -27.89
C TYR A 403 14.22 -17.53 -28.95
N ASP A 404 15.53 -17.70 -29.07
CA ASP A 404 16.17 -18.55 -30.08
C ASP A 404 17.09 -19.54 -29.38
N LEU A 405 16.78 -20.83 -29.45
CA LEU A 405 17.39 -21.88 -28.64
C LEU A 405 18.48 -22.62 -29.40
N PHE A 406 19.65 -22.82 -28.77
CA PHE A 406 20.83 -23.46 -29.39
C PHE A 406 21.12 -24.88 -28.89
N VAL A 407 20.43 -25.33 -27.84
CA VAL A 407 20.66 -26.64 -27.21
C VAL A 407 19.38 -27.45 -27.16
N LYS A 408 19.50 -28.76 -27.08
CA LYS A 408 18.36 -29.68 -26.90
C LYS A 408 18.51 -30.48 -25.61
N GLN A 409 17.41 -31.11 -25.20
CA GLN A 409 17.40 -31.99 -24.03
C GLN A 409 18.42 -33.13 -24.19
N GLY A 410 19.19 -33.39 -23.12
CA GLY A 410 20.26 -34.38 -23.05
C GLY A 410 21.64 -33.88 -23.51
N ASP A 411 21.74 -32.65 -24.02
CA ASP A 411 23.04 -32.09 -24.43
C ASP A 411 23.92 -31.81 -23.19
N LYS A 412 25.19 -32.19 -23.28
CA LYS A 412 26.20 -31.75 -22.31
C LYS A 412 26.64 -30.33 -22.63
N VAL A 413 26.57 -29.46 -21.64
CA VAL A 413 26.93 -28.05 -21.76
C VAL A 413 28.12 -27.73 -20.87
N LYS A 414 29.02 -26.87 -21.37
CA LYS A 414 30.15 -26.34 -20.60
C LYS A 414 29.79 -24.99 -19.98
N THR A 415 30.55 -24.62 -18.96
CA THR A 415 30.51 -23.29 -18.34
C THR A 415 30.70 -22.22 -19.41
N GLY A 416 29.77 -21.26 -19.46
CA GLY A 416 29.77 -20.17 -20.44
C GLY A 416 29.23 -20.53 -21.83
N GLN A 417 28.87 -21.79 -22.10
CA GLN A 417 28.28 -22.19 -23.37
C GLN A 417 26.91 -21.53 -23.57
N SER A 418 26.69 -20.94 -24.75
CA SER A 418 25.42 -20.32 -25.11
C SER A 418 24.31 -21.37 -25.22
N LEU A 419 23.21 -21.12 -24.49
CA LEU A 419 21.98 -21.92 -24.51
C LEU A 419 20.96 -21.35 -25.48
N GLY A 420 20.99 -20.03 -25.73
CA GLY A 420 20.10 -19.35 -26.66
C GLY A 420 20.19 -17.82 -26.58
N ARG A 421 19.34 -17.10 -27.32
CA ARG A 421 19.23 -15.63 -27.29
C ARG A 421 18.12 -15.17 -26.36
N ILE A 422 18.35 -14.08 -25.64
CA ILE A 422 17.33 -13.44 -24.80
C ILE A 422 16.21 -12.83 -25.67
N PHE A 423 14.96 -12.99 -25.23
CA PHE A 423 13.84 -12.27 -25.83
C PHE A 423 13.88 -10.78 -25.43
N THR A 424 13.50 -9.91 -26.37
CA THR A 424 13.33 -8.48 -26.12
C THR A 424 11.88 -8.12 -26.35
N ASP A 425 11.25 -7.56 -25.33
CA ASP A 425 9.85 -7.14 -25.40
C ASP A 425 9.72 -5.97 -26.40
N PRO A 426 8.86 -6.08 -27.42
CA PRO A 426 8.76 -5.06 -28.48
C PRO A 426 8.10 -3.76 -28.00
N ASP A 427 7.28 -3.78 -26.94
CA ASP A 427 6.54 -2.62 -26.44
C ASP A 427 7.39 -1.80 -25.48
N THR A 428 8.14 -2.47 -24.61
CA THR A 428 8.99 -1.84 -23.59
C THR A 428 10.45 -1.72 -24.02
N ASN A 429 10.86 -2.46 -25.05
CA ASN A 429 12.25 -2.60 -25.53
C ASN A 429 13.22 -3.09 -24.44
N ILE A 430 12.71 -3.78 -23.41
CA ILE A 430 13.49 -4.36 -22.31
C ILE A 430 13.80 -5.82 -22.61
N SER A 431 15.06 -6.21 -22.44
CA SER A 431 15.52 -7.61 -22.50
C SER A 431 15.86 -8.10 -21.08
N ALA A 432 14.99 -8.91 -20.48
CA ALA A 432 15.20 -9.45 -19.14
C ALA A 432 14.97 -10.95 -19.09
N MET A 433 15.83 -11.70 -18.39
CA MET A 433 15.67 -13.14 -18.20
C MET A 433 15.38 -13.47 -16.74
N HIS A 434 14.63 -14.54 -16.50
CA HIS A 434 14.41 -15.05 -15.15
C HIS A 434 15.35 -16.23 -14.89
N PHE A 435 16.12 -16.16 -13.81
CA PHE A 435 17.13 -17.14 -13.43
C PHE A 435 16.85 -17.70 -12.03
N GLN A 436 16.84 -19.02 -11.89
CA GLN A 436 16.72 -19.67 -10.59
C GLN A 436 17.84 -20.68 -10.37
N LEU A 437 18.19 -20.89 -9.11
CA LEU A 437 19.16 -21.88 -8.65
C LEU A 437 18.51 -22.75 -7.58
N TRP A 438 18.50 -24.06 -7.80
CA TRP A 438 17.95 -25.02 -6.86
C TRP A 438 19.04 -25.99 -6.42
N GLN A 439 18.98 -26.43 -5.17
CA GLN A 439 19.74 -27.56 -4.65
C GLN A 439 18.73 -28.64 -4.28
N LYS A 440 18.71 -29.73 -5.05
CA LYS A 440 17.63 -30.72 -5.01
C LYS A 440 16.27 -30.02 -5.16
N THR A 441 15.45 -30.06 -4.12
CA THR A 441 14.12 -29.44 -4.05
C THR A 441 14.12 -28.05 -3.40
N THR A 442 15.26 -27.58 -2.85
CA THR A 442 15.36 -26.31 -2.13
C THR A 442 15.78 -25.19 -3.08
N LYS A 443 14.98 -24.12 -3.16
CA LYS A 443 15.31 -22.93 -3.94
C LYS A 443 16.31 -22.07 -3.19
N LEU A 444 17.39 -21.69 -3.86
CA LEU A 444 18.45 -20.85 -3.31
C LEU A 444 18.43 -19.49 -3.97
N ASN A 445 18.77 -18.45 -3.22
CA ASN A 445 19.04 -17.14 -3.81
C ASN A 445 20.24 -17.25 -4.77
N PRO A 446 20.06 -17.01 -6.09
CA PRO A 446 21.14 -17.16 -7.06
C PRO A 446 22.13 -15.99 -7.04
N ALA A 447 21.72 -14.80 -6.61
CA ALA A 447 22.56 -13.60 -6.62
C ALA A 447 23.94 -13.75 -5.93
N PRO A 448 24.07 -14.36 -4.74
CA PRO A 448 25.37 -14.57 -4.08
C PRO A 448 26.24 -15.65 -4.75
N TRP A 449 25.73 -16.37 -5.76
CA TRP A 449 26.51 -17.38 -6.48
C TRP A 449 27.21 -16.83 -7.71
N LEU A 450 26.71 -15.73 -8.26
CA LEU A 450 27.20 -15.12 -9.49
C LEU A 450 28.38 -14.18 -9.21
N SER A 451 29.42 -14.27 -10.04
CA SER A 451 30.50 -13.29 -10.11
C SER A 451 30.01 -12.03 -10.81
N ARG A 452 30.20 -10.88 -10.17
CA ARG A 452 29.80 -9.58 -10.71
C ARG A 452 30.86 -8.95 -11.59
#